data_AF-A0A7X7ZE16-F1
#
_entry.id   AF-A0A7X7ZE16-F1
#
_cell.length_a   1.000
_cell.length_b   1.000
_cell.length_c   1.000
_cell.angle_alpha   90.00
_cell.angle_beta   90.00
_cell.angle_gamma   90.00
#
_symmetry.space_group_name_H-M   'P 1'
#
loop_
_entity.id
_entity.type
_entity.pdbx_description
1 polymer ?
#
loop_
_entity_poly.entity_id
_entity_poly.type
_entity_poly.pdbx_seq_one_letter_code
_entity_poly.pdbx_strand_id
1 'polypeptide(L)' 'MYKILIVEDDSVISKQLGEQLKEWGFDTSCVKDFQNVLAEFHAFSPALVLLDI' A
#
# COMPACT_ATOMS: atom_id res chain seq x y z
N MET A 1 -13.27 -7.13 -3.63
CA MET A 1 -11.98 -6.71 -4.21
C MET A 1 -10.97 -6.71 -3.08
N TYR A 2 -9.82 -7.36 -3.24
CA TYR A 2 -8.83 -7.44 -2.16
C TYR A 2 -8.04 -6.12 -2.08
N LYS A 3 -7.80 -5.67 -0.85
CA LYS A 3 -7.07 -4.44 -0.54
C LYS A 3 -5.63 -4.76 -0.20
N ILE A 4 -4.69 -4.05 -0.83
CA ILE A 4 -3.25 -4.21 -0.61
C ILE A 4 -2.66 -2.89 -0.12
N LEU A 5 -2.04 -2.89 1.06
CA LEU A 5 -1.31 -1.74 1.57
C LEU A 5 0.17 -1.88 1.21
N ILE A 6 0.77 -0.82 0.69
CA ILE A 6 2.18 -0.77 0.29
C ILE A 6 2.92 0.15 1.27
N VAL A 7 3.98 -0.36 1.89
CA VAL A 7 4.88 0.36 2.80
C VAL A 7 6.27 0.33 2.17
N GLU A 8 6.63 1.44 1.53
CA GLU A 8 7.78 1.60 0.63
C GLU A 8 8.20 3.07 0.66
N ASP A 9 9.46 3.38 0.98
CA ASP A 9 9.92 4.76 1.17
C ASP A 9 10.21 5.47 -0.16
N ASP A 10 10.51 4.73 -1.23
CA ASP A 10 10.62 5.30 -2.56
C ASP A 10 9.22 5.55 -3.18
N SER A 11 8.89 6.83 -3.32
CA SER A 11 7.62 7.28 -3.92
C SER A 11 7.41 6.84 -5.38
N VAL A 12 8.47 6.60 -6.14
CA VAL A 12 8.40 6.11 -7.53
C VAL A 12 8.04 4.63 -7.53
N ILE A 13 8.72 3.83 -6.70
CA ILE A 13 8.47 2.39 -6.58
C ILE A 13 7.05 2.13 -6.08
N SER A 14 6.67 2.76 -4.97
CA SER A 14 5.35 2.60 -4.37
C SER A 14 4.21 2.96 -5.33
N LYS A 15 4.38 4.01 -6.14
CA LYS A 15 3.40 4.43 -7.14
C LYS A 15 3.30 3.43 -8.28
N GLN A 16 4.42 3.02 -8.86
CA GLN A 16 4.44 2.05 -9.98
C GLN A 16 3.81 0.72 -9.55
N LEU A 17 4.18 0.21 -8.37
CA LEU A 17 3.62 -1.01 -7.82
C LEU A 17 2.12 -0.88 -7.56
N GLY A 18 1.68 0.26 -7.01
CA GLY A 18 0.27 0.55 -6.78
C GLY A 18 -0.55 0.59 -8.07
N GLU A 19 -0.01 1.16 -9.15
CA GLU A 19 -0.65 1.20 -10.47
C GLU A 19 -0.78 -0.20 -11.09
N GLN A 20 0.28 -1.01 -11.08
CA GLN A 20 0.24 -2.39 -11.60
C GLN A 20 -0.77 -3.26 -10.85
N LEU A 21 -0.81 -3.17 -9.52
CA LEU A 21 -1.78 -3.92 -8.72
C LEU A 21 -3.23 -3.48 -9.00
N LYS A 22 -3.46 -2.19 -9.29
CA LYS A 22 -4.77 -1.70 -9.71
C LYS A 22 -5.19 -2.27 -11.07
N GLU A 23 -4.26 -2.39 -12.02
CA GLU A 23 -4.52 -3.05 -13.32
C GLU A 23 -4.93 -4.51 -13.15
N TRP A 24 -4.40 -5.21 -12.13
CA TRP A 24 -4.80 -6.58 -11.79
C TRP A 24 -6.12 -6.68 -11.00
N GLY A 25 -6.78 -5.55 -10.74
CA GLY A 25 -8.07 -5.52 -10.05
C GLY A 25 -7.95 -5.56 -8.53
N PHE A 26 -6.84 -5.11 -7.96
CA PHE A 26 -6.72 -4.85 -6.53
C PHE A 26 -7.01 -3.39 -6.18
N ASP A 27 -7.50 -3.16 -4.97
CA ASP A 27 -7.55 -1.82 -4.39
C ASP A 27 -6.24 -1.59 -3.62
N THR A 28 -5.53 -0.50 -3.90
CA THR A 28 -4.20 -0.26 -3.33
C THR A 28 -4.08 1.12 -2.69
N SER A 29 -3.39 1.14 -1.56
CA SER A 29 -3.00 2.35 -0.84
C SER A 29 -1.51 2.29 -0.52
N CYS A 30 -0.81 3.41 -0.66
CA CYS A 30 0.59 3.56 -0.26
C CYS A 30 0.64 4.37 1.03
N VAL A 31 1.41 3.91 2.02
CA VAL A 31 1.63 4.64 3.27
C VAL A 31 2.30 5.97 2.97
N LYS A 32 1.81 7.03 3.62
CA LYS A 32 2.40 8.38 3.51
C LYS A 32 3.11 8.80 4.79
N ASP A 33 2.65 8.28 5.93
CA ASP A 33 3.24 8.54 7.24
C ASP A 33 3.79 7.24 7.85
N PHE A 34 5.09 7.02 7.65
CA PHE A 34 5.81 5.86 8.17
C PHE A 34 5.88 5.82 9.71
N GLN A 35 5.63 6.94 10.39
CA GLN A 35 5.53 6.95 11.85
C GLN A 35 4.16 6.43 12.32
N ASN A 36 3.15 6.41 11.44
CA ASN A 36 1.76 6.07 11.76
C ASN A 36 1.18 4.99 10.83
N VAL A 37 2.01 4.06 10.35
CA VAL A 37 1.62 2.93 9.49
C VAL A 37 0.40 2.17 10.02
N LEU A 38 0.34 1.93 11.34
CA LEU A 38 -0.77 1.20 11.96
C LEU A 38 -2.11 1.95 11.84
N ALA A 39 -2.11 3.27 11.90
CA ALA A 39 -3.32 4.07 11.72
C ALA A 39 -3.85 3.93 10.28
N GLU A 40 -2.95 4.02 9.29
CA GLU A 40 -3.28 3.81 7.88
C GLU A 40 -3.74 2.36 7.60
N PHE A 41 -3.10 1.38 8.22
CA PHE A 41 -3.51 -0.03 8.16
C PHE A 41 -4.93 -0.22 8.68
N HIS A 42 -5.25 0.29 9.87
CA HIS A 42 -6.60 0.16 10.43
C HIS A 42 -7.65 0.90 9.60
N ALA A 43 -7.34 2.09 9.10
CA ALA A 43 -8.25 2.88 8.28
C ALA A 43 -8.53 2.22 6.93
N PHE A 44 -7.50 1.63 6.31
CA PHE A 44 -7.62 0.99 5.00
C PHE A 44 -8.17 -0.43 5.08
N SER A 45 -7.87 -1.15 6.18
CA SER A 45 -8.20 -2.56 6.43
C SER A 45 -7.76 -3.48 5.27
N PRO A 46 -6.46 -3.53 4.95
CA PRO A 46 -5.94 -4.36 3.86
C PRO A 46 -6.01 -5.86 4.19
N ALA A 47 -6.11 -6.67 3.15
CA ALA A 47 -5.97 -8.13 3.23
C ALA A 47 -4.50 -8.59 3.11
N LEU A 48 -3.64 -7.74 2.52
CA LEU A 48 -2.22 -7.98 2.33
C LEU A 48 -1.44 -6.69 2.56
N VAL A 49 -0.26 -6.79 3.17
CA VAL A 49 0.70 -5.68 3.29
C VAL A 49 1.97 -6.08 2.55
N LEU A 50 2.44 -5.22 1.67
CA LEU A 50 3.77 -5.28 1.06
C LEU A 50 4.66 -4.30 1.84
N LEU A 51 5.72 -4.81 2.45
CA LEU A 51 6.62 -4.06 3.32
C LEU A 51 8.05 -4.22 2.82
N ASP A 52 8.69 -3.12 2.43
CA ASP A 52 10.11 -3.10 2.09
C ASP A 52 10.99 -2.92 3.36
N ILE A 53 12.26 -3.34 3.28
CA ILE A 53 13.22 -3.43 4.41
C ILE A 53 14.45 -2.54 4.23
#